data_AF-A0A0N4Y4S6-F1
#
_entry.id   AF-A0A0N4Y4S6-F1
#
_cell.length_a   1.000
_cell.length_b   1.000
_cell.length_c   1.000
_cell.angle_alpha   90.00
_cell.angle_beta   90.00
_cell.angle_gamma   90.00
#
_symmetry.space_group_name_H-M   'P 1'
#
loop_
_entity.id
_entity.type
_entity.pdbx_description
1 polymer ?
#
loop_
_entity_poly.entity_id
_entity_poly.type
_entity_poly.pdbx_seq_one_letter_code
_entity_poly.pdbx_strand_id
1 'polypeptide(L)'
;MQHVHRSFNLLALALNISSFICILTANNWTWTGPGSHSSKWGKVHTMVGVFALCLAWLQPFVSAMRLVNSLQCNPTHPRRPFFNWVHRLIGLMAVILATTAVCIAADHFDFLWSYKVAQIVLSVIPLALLIVLSAVFLAIDKVKMDEFNFEKVHQLRQHLVVIGVVIVAGVAITLSTFVGIGT
;
A
#
# COMPACT_ATOMS: atom_id res chain seq x y z
N MET A 1 -2.69 17.15 -5.98
CA MET A 1 -3.04 15.71 -5.80
C MET A 1 -2.14 14.75 -6.60
N GLN A 2 -2.05 14.82 -7.94
CA GLN A 2 -1.27 13.84 -8.73
C GLN A 2 0.24 13.86 -8.43
N HIS A 3 0.86 15.02 -8.24
CA HIS A 3 2.28 15.12 -7.88
C HIS A 3 2.59 14.45 -6.55
N VAL A 4 1.76 14.73 -5.53
CA VAL A 4 1.88 14.13 -4.19
C VAL A 4 1.77 12.60 -4.25
N HIS A 5 0.74 12.08 -4.93
CA HIS A 5 0.56 10.64 -5.12
C HIS A 5 1.75 9.99 -5.84
N ARG A 6 2.27 10.63 -6.90
CA ARG A 6 3.43 10.11 -7.64
C ARG A 6 4.69 10.10 -6.79
N SER A 7 4.95 11.14 -6.01
CA SER A 7 6.10 11.21 -5.11
C SER A 7 6.03 10.13 -4.03
N PHE A 8 4.87 9.93 -3.40
CA PHE A 8 4.70 8.86 -2.41
C PHE A 8 4.84 7.46 -3.01
N ASN A 9 4.35 7.22 -4.23
CA ASN A 9 4.53 5.93 -4.89
C ASN A 9 6.01 5.67 -5.26
N LEU A 10 6.77 6.69 -5.66
CA LEU A 10 8.20 6.56 -5.91
C LEU A 10 8.98 6.26 -4.62
N LEU A 11 8.64 6.96 -3.54
CA LEU A 11 9.20 6.68 -2.22
C LEU A 11 8.87 5.26 -1.76
N ALA A 12 7.61 4.83 -1.90
CA ALA A 12 7.17 3.48 -1.56
C ALA A 12 7.90 2.43 -2.40
N LEU A 13 8.15 2.68 -3.69
CA LEU A 13 8.94 1.79 -4.53
C LEU A 13 10.39 1.66 -4.04
N ALA A 14 11.04 2.79 -3.73
CA ALA A 14 12.41 2.80 -3.19
C ALA A 14 12.51 2.06 -1.86
N LEU A 15 11.55 2.26 -0.96
CA LEU A 15 11.47 1.56 0.33
C LEU A 15 11.22 0.05 0.15
N ASN A 16 10.35 -0.36 -0.77
CA ASN A 16 10.12 -1.78 -1.06
C ASN A 16 11.37 -2.47 -1.61
N ILE A 17 12.10 -1.84 -2.52
CA ILE A 17 13.36 -2.37 -3.05
C ILE A 17 14.39 -2.50 -1.94
N SER A 18 14.54 -1.45 -1.12
CA SER A 18 15.48 -1.45 0.01
C SER A 18 15.14 -2.55 1.02
N SER A 19 13.85 -2.67 1.40
CA SER A 19 13.36 -3.71 2.29
C SER A 19 13.62 -5.11 1.75
N PHE A 20 13.41 -5.34 0.45
CA PHE A 20 13.67 -6.63 -0.17
C PHE A 20 15.16 -7.00 -0.11
N ILE A 21 16.06 -6.06 -0.40
CA ILE A 21 17.51 -6.25 -0.29
C ILE A 21 17.93 -6.53 1.16
N CYS A 22 17.38 -5.79 2.13
CA CYS A 22 17.63 -6.02 3.55
C CYS A 22 17.23 -7.44 3.99
N ILE A 23 16.05 -7.90 3.58
CA ILE A 23 15.56 -9.26 3.90
C ILE A 23 16.47 -10.32 3.28
N LEU A 24 16.88 -10.15 2.01
CA LEU A 24 17.80 -11.09 1.36
C LEU A 24 19.15 -11.13 2.07
N THR A 25 19.69 -9.97 2.42
CA THR A 25 20.99 -9.89 3.10
C THR A 25 20.92 -10.52 4.50
N ALA A 26 19.85 -10.25 5.26
CA ALA A 26 19.61 -10.86 6.57
C ALA A 26 19.49 -12.40 6.50
N ASN A 27 19.06 -12.94 5.36
CA ASN A 27 18.94 -14.38 5.13
C ASN A 27 20.10 -14.96 4.30
N ASN A 28 21.25 -14.27 4.19
CA ASN A 28 22.41 -14.72 3.41
C ASN A 28 22.06 -15.09 1.95
N TRP A 29 21.14 -14.34 1.34
CA TRP A 29 20.63 -14.57 -0.02
C TRP A 29 19.96 -15.94 -0.21
N THR A 30 19.55 -16.61 0.87
CA THR A 30 18.87 -17.89 0.81
C THR A 30 17.36 -17.72 0.65
N TRP A 31 16.77 -18.61 -0.16
CA TRP A 31 15.32 -18.65 -0.34
C TRP A 31 14.64 -19.29 0.88
N THR A 32 13.65 -18.59 1.45
CA THR A 32 12.89 -19.04 2.62
C THR A 32 11.44 -19.44 2.30
N GLY A 33 11.05 -19.45 1.03
CA GLY A 33 9.72 -19.85 0.58
C GLY A 33 9.55 -21.37 0.40
N PRO A 34 8.50 -21.83 -0.30
CA PRO A 34 8.26 -23.24 -0.63
C PRO A 34 9.50 -23.91 -1.20
N GLY A 35 9.77 -25.13 -0.74
CA GLY A 35 11.00 -25.88 -1.07
C GLY A 35 12.19 -25.61 -0.14
N SER A 36 12.12 -24.62 0.76
CA SER A 36 13.17 -24.36 1.75
C SER A 36 13.00 -25.16 3.06
N HIS A 37 13.98 -25.07 3.95
CA HIS A 37 13.92 -25.58 5.33
C HIS A 37 13.16 -24.65 6.30
N SER A 38 12.58 -23.55 5.81
CA SER A 38 11.82 -22.60 6.64
C SER A 38 10.56 -23.22 7.25
N SER A 39 10.07 -22.63 8.33
CA SER A 39 8.81 -23.01 8.98
C SER A 39 7.63 -22.87 8.02
N LYS A 40 6.52 -23.55 8.32
CA LYS A 40 5.28 -23.44 7.53
C LYS A 40 4.88 -21.97 7.32
N TRP A 41 4.87 -21.18 8.39
CA TRP A 41 4.49 -19.77 8.34
C TRP A 41 5.55 -18.89 7.69
N GLY A 42 6.83 -19.22 7.84
CA GLY A 42 7.91 -18.55 7.10
C GLY A 42 7.74 -18.70 5.58
N LYS A 43 7.42 -19.91 5.11
CA LYS A 43 7.16 -20.17 3.68
C LYS A 43 5.98 -19.38 3.13
N VAL A 44 4.87 -19.34 3.89
CA VAL A 44 3.67 -18.60 3.50
C VAL A 44 3.94 -17.10 3.50
N HIS A 45 4.58 -16.56 4.55
CA HIS A 45 4.98 -15.15 4.62
C HIS A 45 5.81 -14.74 3.41
N THR A 46 6.86 -15.52 3.09
CA THR A 46 7.74 -15.24 1.95
C THR A 46 6.97 -15.22 0.63
N MET A 47 6.07 -16.19 0.39
CA MET A 47 5.28 -16.21 -0.86
C MET A 47 4.32 -15.02 -0.96
N VAL A 48 3.58 -14.73 0.10
CA VAL A 48 2.63 -13.61 0.12
C VAL A 48 3.37 -12.28 -0.07
N GLY A 49 4.52 -12.11 0.60
CA GLY A 49 5.38 -10.94 0.47
C GLY A 49 5.94 -10.76 -0.95
N VAL A 50 6.41 -11.83 -1.59
CA VAL A 50 6.89 -11.78 -2.98
C VAL A 50 5.77 -11.41 -3.94
N PHE A 51 4.57 -12.00 -3.82
CA PHE A 51 3.44 -11.60 -4.66
C PHE A 51 3.03 -10.14 -4.45
N ALA A 52 3.02 -9.67 -3.20
CA ALA A 52 2.76 -8.28 -2.88
C ALA A 52 3.78 -7.35 -3.55
N LEU A 53 5.07 -7.67 -3.46
CA LEU A 53 6.17 -6.92 -4.09
C LEU A 53 6.04 -6.91 -5.61
N CYS A 54 5.80 -8.05 -6.25
CA CYS A 54 5.62 -8.14 -7.70
C CYS A 54 4.47 -7.25 -8.18
N LEU A 55 3.32 -7.28 -7.49
CA LEU A 55 2.19 -6.42 -7.83
C LEU A 55 2.50 -4.94 -7.57
N ALA A 56 3.18 -4.61 -6.48
CA ALA A 56 3.61 -3.25 -6.16
C ALA A 56 4.56 -2.69 -7.22
N TRP A 57 5.52 -3.49 -7.68
CA TRP A 57 6.47 -3.12 -8.73
C TRP A 57 5.83 -3.10 -10.11
N LEU A 58 4.78 -3.87 -10.36
CA LEU A 58 4.03 -3.83 -11.62
C LEU A 58 3.32 -2.48 -11.84
N GLN A 59 2.90 -1.80 -10.77
CA GLN A 59 2.18 -0.53 -10.84
C GLN A 59 2.89 0.60 -11.60
N PRO A 60 4.19 0.90 -11.37
CA PRO A 60 4.93 1.88 -12.16
C PRO A 60 5.07 1.45 -13.62
N PHE A 61 5.19 0.15 -13.93
CA PHE A 61 5.22 -0.33 -15.33
C PHE A 61 3.89 -0.12 -16.04
N VAL A 62 2.75 -0.43 -15.40
CA VAL A 62 1.41 -0.14 -15.94
C VAL A 62 1.21 1.35 -16.18
N SER A 63 1.75 2.19 -15.28
CA SER A 63 1.73 3.65 -15.41
C SER A 63 2.67 4.17 -16.51
N ALA A 64 3.83 3.53 -16.70
CA ALA A 64 4.78 3.86 -17.76
C ALA A 64 4.27 3.44 -19.13
N MET A 65 3.61 2.28 -19.25
CA MET A 65 2.95 1.87 -20.48
C MET A 65 1.90 2.90 -20.93
N ARG A 66 1.18 3.54 -20.02
CA ARG A 66 0.29 4.66 -20.34
C ARG A 66 1.05 5.89 -20.88
N LEU A 67 2.24 6.15 -20.37
CA LEU A 67 3.09 7.27 -20.79
C LEU A 67 3.70 7.03 -22.19
N VAL A 68 4.13 5.79 -22.47
CA VAL A 68 4.68 5.37 -23.77
C VAL A 68 3.60 5.25 -24.86
N ASN A 69 2.39 4.80 -24.52
CA ASN A 69 1.29 4.62 -25.48
C ASN A 69 0.51 5.92 -25.81
N SER A 70 1.07 7.12 -25.58
CA SER A 70 0.41 8.43 -25.81
C SER A 70 -0.92 8.67 -25.06
N LEU A 71 -1.37 7.74 -24.21
CA LEU A 71 -2.59 7.86 -23.39
C LEU A 71 -2.49 9.01 -22.37
N GLN A 72 -1.29 9.50 -22.09
CA GLN A 72 -1.08 10.67 -21.23
C GLN A 72 -1.59 11.97 -21.88
N CYS A 73 -1.40 12.14 -23.19
CA CYS A 73 -1.68 13.39 -23.91
C CYS A 73 -3.14 13.53 -24.39
N ASN A 74 -3.87 12.42 -24.57
CA ASN A 74 -5.28 12.46 -24.93
C ASN A 74 -6.18 12.10 -23.72
N PRO A 75 -6.76 13.09 -23.01
CA PRO A 75 -7.62 12.85 -21.86
C PRO A 75 -8.91 12.10 -22.20
N THR A 76 -9.33 12.12 -23.47
CA THR A 76 -10.54 11.48 -24.01
C THR A 76 -10.32 10.08 -24.58
N HIS A 77 -9.13 9.50 -24.47
CA HIS A 77 -8.87 8.19 -25.07
C HIS A 77 -9.72 7.07 -24.42
N PRO A 78 -10.48 6.26 -25.20
CA PRO A 78 -11.49 5.32 -24.69
C PRO A 78 -10.93 4.19 -23.81
N ARG A 79 -9.65 3.87 -23.92
CA ARG A 79 -8.99 2.86 -23.07
C ARG A 79 -8.59 3.37 -21.67
N ARG A 80 -8.60 4.69 -21.41
CA ARG A 80 -8.18 5.25 -20.10
C ARG A 80 -8.98 4.72 -18.90
N PRO A 81 -10.32 4.60 -18.95
CA PRO A 81 -11.09 4.05 -17.83
C PRO A 81 -10.68 2.62 -17.49
N PHE A 82 -10.45 1.78 -18.50
CA PHE A 82 -9.98 0.40 -18.32
C PHE A 82 -8.60 0.35 -17.64
N PHE A 83 -7.63 1.13 -18.12
CA PHE A 83 -6.30 1.20 -17.49
C PHE A 83 -6.36 1.70 -16.04
N ASN A 84 -7.17 2.72 -15.77
CA ASN A 84 -7.35 3.23 -14.40
C ASN A 84 -7.96 2.16 -13.49
N TRP A 85 -8.91 1.38 -13.99
CA TRP A 85 -9.55 0.31 -13.24
C TRP A 85 -8.55 -0.82 -12.92
N VAL A 86 -7.80 -1.27 -13.93
CA VAL A 86 -6.75 -2.30 -13.75
C VAL A 86 -5.66 -1.82 -12.78
N HIS A 87 -5.17 -0.59 -12.93
CA HIS A 87 -4.16 -0.02 -12.03
C HIS A 87 -4.66 0.04 -10.58
N ARG A 88 -5.91 0.47 -10.35
CA ARG A 88 -6.52 0.48 -9.02
C ARG A 88 -6.66 -0.92 -8.44
N LEU A 89 -7.08 -1.91 -9.24
CA LEU A 89 -7.24 -3.28 -8.78
C LEU A 89 -5.91 -3.90 -8.38
N ILE A 90 -4.87 -3.75 -9.20
CA ILE A 90 -3.51 -4.23 -8.89
C ILE A 90 -3.02 -3.59 -7.59
N GLY A 91 -3.24 -2.28 -7.42
CA GLY A 91 -2.81 -1.60 -6.20
C GLY A 91 -3.55 -2.02 -4.94
N LEU A 92 -4.86 -2.25 -5.03
CA LEU A 92 -5.63 -2.80 -3.92
C LEU A 92 -5.15 -4.19 -3.53
N MET A 93 -4.92 -5.08 -4.50
CA MET A 93 -4.42 -6.43 -4.26
C MET A 93 -3.02 -6.42 -3.62
N ALA A 94 -2.14 -5.52 -4.07
CA ALA A 94 -0.81 -5.34 -3.48
C ALA A 94 -0.90 -4.94 -2.00
N VAL A 95 -1.78 -3.99 -1.64
CA VAL A 95 -1.97 -3.54 -0.24
C VAL A 95 -2.55 -4.65 0.63
N ILE A 96 -3.53 -5.40 0.13
CA ILE A 96 -4.14 -6.52 0.88
C ILE A 96 -3.09 -7.60 1.16
N LEU A 97 -2.32 -8.01 0.15
CA LEU A 97 -1.28 -9.03 0.31
C LEU A 97 -0.15 -8.54 1.22
N ALA A 98 0.29 -7.28 1.09
CA ALA A 98 1.29 -6.70 1.99
C ALA A 98 0.79 -6.69 3.45
N THR A 99 -0.44 -6.25 3.69
CA THR A 99 -1.06 -6.26 5.03
C THR A 99 -1.13 -7.68 5.59
N THR A 100 -1.50 -8.65 4.74
CA THR A 100 -1.55 -10.07 5.12
C THR A 100 -0.16 -10.59 5.50
N ALA A 101 0.88 -10.26 4.73
CA ALA A 101 2.25 -10.66 5.04
C ALA A 101 2.72 -10.11 6.40
N VAL A 102 2.41 -8.84 6.70
CA VAL A 102 2.71 -8.21 7.99
C VAL A 102 1.94 -8.90 9.13
N CYS A 103 0.66 -9.20 8.95
CA CYS A 103 -0.13 -9.90 9.97
C CYS A 103 0.40 -11.32 10.25
N ILE A 104 0.81 -12.06 9.21
CA ILE A 104 1.43 -13.39 9.38
C ILE A 104 2.72 -13.28 10.17
N ALA A 105 3.56 -12.28 9.90
CA ALA A 105 4.77 -12.05 10.66
C ALA A 105 4.43 -11.70 12.11
N ALA A 106 3.46 -10.81 12.34
CA ALA A 106 3.06 -10.38 13.69
C ALA A 106 2.52 -11.51 14.56
N ASP A 107 1.78 -12.45 13.99
CA ASP A 107 1.18 -13.55 14.74
C ASP A 107 2.17 -14.69 15.03
N HIS A 108 3.03 -15.02 14.06
CA HIS A 108 3.82 -16.26 14.08
C HIS A 108 5.32 -16.08 14.31
N PHE A 109 5.86 -14.87 14.24
CA PHE A 109 7.28 -14.62 14.48
C PHE A 109 7.46 -14.02 15.89
N ASP A 110 7.45 -14.91 16.88
CA ASP A 110 7.44 -14.58 18.33
C ASP A 110 8.60 -13.68 18.78
N PHE A 111 9.73 -13.73 18.07
CA PHE A 111 10.92 -12.95 18.39
C PHE A 111 10.84 -11.49 17.93
N LEU A 112 9.93 -11.15 17.00
CA LEU A 112 9.87 -9.81 16.40
C LEU A 112 9.06 -8.82 17.24
N TRP A 113 8.02 -9.28 17.94
CA TRP A 113 7.09 -8.38 18.62
C TRP A 113 6.51 -8.95 19.91
N SER A 114 6.70 -8.20 21.00
CA SER A 114 6.12 -8.52 22.31
C SER A 114 4.59 -8.36 22.33
N TYR A 115 4.04 -7.47 21.50
CA TYR A 115 2.61 -7.09 21.49
C TYR A 115 1.92 -7.45 20.17
N LYS A 116 1.74 -8.75 19.90
CA LYS A 116 1.18 -9.27 18.63
C LYS A 116 -0.17 -8.66 18.24
N VAL A 117 -1.11 -8.57 19.18
CA VAL A 117 -2.46 -8.04 18.90
C VAL A 117 -2.38 -6.57 18.48
N ALA A 118 -1.58 -5.77 19.19
CA ALA A 118 -1.37 -4.37 18.84
C ALA A 118 -0.75 -4.23 17.44
N GLN A 119 0.20 -5.09 17.08
CA GLN A 119 0.80 -5.12 15.74
C GLN A 119 -0.20 -5.43 14.64
N ILE A 120 -1.02 -6.46 14.83
CA ILE A 120 -2.05 -6.84 13.86
C ILE A 120 -3.06 -5.69 13.71
N VAL A 121 -3.54 -5.13 14.82
CA VAL A 121 -4.50 -4.01 14.81
C VAL A 121 -3.90 -2.80 14.10
N LEU A 122 -2.68 -2.38 14.43
CA LEU A 122 -2.02 -1.25 13.78
C LEU A 122 -1.82 -1.52 12.27
N SER A 123 -1.47 -2.75 11.90
CA SER A 123 -1.23 -3.12 10.50
C SER A 123 -2.49 -3.09 9.63
N VAL A 124 -3.68 -3.27 10.20
CA VAL A 124 -4.95 -3.21 9.45
C VAL A 124 -5.53 -1.79 9.33
N ILE A 125 -5.10 -0.84 10.17
CA ILE A 125 -5.60 0.55 10.13
C ILE A 125 -5.45 1.22 8.75
N PRO A 126 -4.31 1.11 8.03
CA PRO A 126 -4.19 1.71 6.70
C PRO A 126 -5.21 1.16 5.70
N LEU A 127 -5.53 -0.13 5.76
CA LEU A 127 -6.54 -0.75 4.90
C LEU A 127 -7.95 -0.27 5.26
N ALA A 128 -8.29 -0.22 6.56
CA ALA A 128 -9.58 0.30 7.04
C ALA A 128 -9.78 1.76 6.63
N LEU A 129 -8.74 2.60 6.76
CA LEU A 129 -8.75 3.99 6.37
C LEU A 129 -8.99 4.16 4.86
N LEU A 130 -8.37 3.33 4.02
CA LEU A 130 -8.62 3.34 2.57
C LEU A 130 -10.08 3.02 2.23
N ILE A 131 -10.69 2.06 2.92
CA ILE A 131 -12.10 1.70 2.73
C ILE A 131 -13.00 2.87 3.16
N VAL A 132 -12.76 3.46 4.33
CA VAL A 132 -13.54 4.60 4.85
C VAL A 132 -13.43 5.80 3.93
N LEU A 133 -12.22 6.19 3.53
CA LEU A 133 -12.01 7.31 2.60
C LEU A 133 -12.69 7.06 1.24
N SER A 134 -12.66 5.82 0.74
CA SER A 134 -13.34 5.46 -0.51
C SER A 134 -14.86 5.59 -0.38
N ALA A 135 -15.44 5.11 0.72
CA ALA A 135 -16.88 5.23 0.99
C ALA A 135 -17.31 6.69 1.13
N VAL A 136 -16.52 7.51 1.85
CA VAL A 136 -16.76 8.95 1.99
C VAL A 136 -16.72 9.65 0.63
N PHE A 137 -15.75 9.36 -0.23
CA PHE A 137 -15.69 9.95 -1.56
C PHE A 137 -16.87 9.56 -2.45
N LEU A 138 -17.32 8.31 -2.38
CA LEU A 138 -18.54 7.88 -3.08
C LEU A 138 -19.80 8.58 -2.56
N ALA A 139 -19.88 8.85 -1.26
CA ALA A 139 -20.98 9.60 -0.67
C ALA A 139 -20.97 11.07 -1.12
N ILE A 140 -19.80 11.71 -1.15
CA ILE A 140 -19.65 13.09 -1.62
C ILE A 140 -19.96 13.20 -3.12
N ASP A 141 -19.58 12.22 -3.95
CA ASP A 141 -19.90 12.20 -5.39
C ASP A 141 -21.41 12.20 -5.68
N LYS A 142 -22.25 11.75 -4.73
CA LYS A 142 -23.71 11.77 -4.86
C LYS A 142 -24.35 13.12 -4.53
N VAL A 143 -23.60 14.05 -3.95
CA VAL A 143 -24.11 15.39 -3.60
C VAL A 143 -24.24 16.23 -4.87
N LYS A 144 -25.38 16.92 -5.04
CA LYS A 144 -25.57 17.85 -6.16
C LYS A 144 -24.62 19.03 -5.98
N MET A 145 -23.76 19.26 -6.95
CA MET A 145 -22.75 20.32 -6.92
C MET A 145 -23.30 21.59 -7.57
N ASP A 146 -23.30 22.69 -6.83
CA ASP A 146 -23.32 24.04 -7.40
C ASP A 146 -21.91 24.66 -7.29
N GLU A 147 -21.72 25.81 -7.92
CA GLU A 147 -20.40 26.46 -8.05
C GLU A 147 -19.78 26.82 -6.69
N PHE A 148 -20.60 27.16 -5.70
CA PHE A 148 -20.17 27.47 -4.32
C PHE A 148 -19.80 26.21 -3.52
N ASN A 149 -20.55 25.12 -3.73
CA ASN A 149 -20.31 23.83 -3.10
C ASN A 149 -19.10 23.12 -3.73
N PHE A 150 -18.75 23.40 -4.99
CA PHE A 150 -17.61 22.78 -5.67
C PHE A 150 -16.27 23.06 -4.97
N GLU A 151 -15.96 24.32 -4.67
CA GLU A 151 -14.69 24.69 -4.03
C GLU A 151 -14.58 24.12 -2.62
N LYS A 152 -15.68 24.18 -1.84
CA LYS A 152 -15.76 23.59 -0.50
C LYS A 152 -15.57 22.08 -0.51
N VAL A 153 -16.20 21.39 -1.46
CA VAL A 153 -16.04 19.94 -1.63
C VAL A 153 -14.61 19.60 -2.06
N HIS A 154 -13.99 20.41 -2.92
CA HIS A 154 -12.60 20.22 -3.31
C HIS A 154 -11.66 20.35 -2.12
N GLN A 155 -11.81 21.41 -1.32
CA GLN A 155 -11.02 21.61 -0.10
C GLN A 155 -11.26 20.50 0.93
N LEU A 156 -12.50 20.07 1.15
CA LEU A 156 -12.83 18.97 2.06
C LEU A 156 -12.12 17.68 1.64
N ARG A 157 -12.14 17.33 0.34
CA ARG A 157 -11.41 16.16 -0.17
C ARG A 157 -9.91 16.26 0.06
N GLN A 158 -9.31 17.43 -0.13
CA GLN A 158 -7.89 17.65 0.16
C GLN A 158 -7.57 17.42 1.64
N HIS A 159 -8.36 18.00 2.55
CA HIS A 159 -8.16 17.83 3.99
C HIS A 159 -8.31 16.37 4.43
N LEU A 160 -9.34 15.66 3.93
CA LEU A 160 -9.54 14.23 4.21
C LEU A 160 -8.32 13.39 3.79
N VAL A 161 -7.73 13.66 2.62
CA VAL A 161 -6.51 12.97 2.18
C VAL A 161 -5.33 13.29 3.08
N VAL A 162 -5.12 14.56 3.44
CA VAL A 162 -3.99 14.97 4.30
C VAL A 162 -4.10 14.32 5.69
N ILE A 163 -5.28 14.35 6.30
CA ILE A 163 -5.56 13.68 7.58
C ILE A 163 -5.26 12.19 7.45
N GLY A 164 -5.69 11.56 6.36
CA GLY A 164 -5.42 10.15 6.09
C GLY A 164 -3.91 9.84 6.02
N VAL A 165 -3.13 10.67 5.33
CA VAL A 165 -1.67 10.52 5.26
C VAL A 165 -1.02 10.66 6.64
N VAL A 166 -1.45 11.62 7.45
CA VAL A 166 -0.95 11.82 8.82
C VAL A 166 -1.23 10.61 9.70
N ILE A 167 -2.45 10.04 9.63
CA ILE A 167 -2.81 8.83 10.37
C ILE A 167 -1.90 7.65 9.96
N VAL A 168 -1.71 7.43 8.65
CA VAL A 168 -0.85 6.35 8.15
C VAL A 168 0.60 6.54 8.59
N ALA A 169 1.12 7.77 8.55
CA ALA A 169 2.47 8.07 9.03
C ALA A 169 2.61 7.79 10.54
N GLY A 170 1.62 8.20 11.34
CA GLY A 170 1.59 7.91 12.78
C GLY A 170 1.56 6.41 13.08
N VAL A 171 0.74 5.65 12.35
CA VAL A 171 0.72 4.18 12.45
C VAL A 171 2.07 3.58 12.08
N ALA A 172 2.70 4.02 10.98
CA ALA A 172 4.01 3.51 10.55
C ALA A 172 5.10 3.78 11.59
N ILE A 173 5.16 4.99 12.16
CA ILE A 173 6.09 5.35 13.24
C ILE A 173 5.84 4.45 14.47
N THR A 174 4.58 4.27 14.84
CA THR A 174 4.20 3.45 15.99
C THR A 174 4.63 1.99 15.78
N LEU A 175 4.35 1.41 14.60
CA LEU A 175 4.81 0.07 14.22
C LEU A 175 6.34 -0.06 14.37
N SER A 176 7.12 0.93 13.92
CA SER A 176 8.58 0.95 14.09
C SER A 176 9.02 0.99 15.55
N THR A 177 8.36 1.73 16.42
CA THR A 177 8.73 1.79 17.85
C THR A 177 8.54 0.44 18.56
N PHE A 178 7.51 -0.31 18.19
CA PHE A 178 7.26 -1.62 18.78
C PHE A 178 8.21 -2.72 18.27
N VAL A 179 8.91 -2.52 17.15
CA VAL A 179 9.99 -3.43 16.68
C VAL A 179 11.23 -3.30 17.59
N GLY A 180 11.43 -2.18 18.29
CA GLY A 180 12.64 -1.88 19.06
C GLY A 180 12.55 -2.02 20.58
N ILE A 181 11.36 -2.30 21.14
CA ILE A 181 11.17 -2.39 22.61
C ILE A 181 11.33 -3.85 23.11
N GLY A 182 11.60 -4.80 22.20
CA GLY A 182 11.76 -6.23 22.49
C GLY A 182 13.21 -6.71 22.62
N THR A 183 14.16 -5.85 22.95
CA THR A 183 15.54 -6.23 23.31
C THR A 183 15.82 -5.95 24.77
#